data_AF-A0A1B7MMH1-F1
#
_entry.id   AF-A0A1B7MMH1-F1
#
_cell.length_a   1.000
_cell.length_b   1.000
_cell.length_c   1.000
_cell.angle_alpha   90.00
_cell.angle_beta   90.00
_cell.angle_gamma   90.00
#
_symmetry.space_group_name_H-M   'P 1'
#
loop_
_entity.id
_entity.type
_entity.pdbx_description
1 polymer ?
#
loop_
_entity_poly.entity_id
_entity_poly.type
_entity_poly.pdbx_seq_one_letter_code
_entity_poly.pdbx_strand_id
1 'polypeptide(L)'
;MDGLPDEQDYHFCSSESSRVGEPLWLNLNDEGKMNGELEKKTVWSLHYLDREKGICYFGHPESGSFGAIHHEERDARVMEEPQHWVIKKGDDGYIVTREFDGEELFSHLDKDGKMTASTTHHSWVFEPANKK
;
A
#
# COMPACT_ATOMS: atom_id res chain seq x y z
N MET A 1 -1.28 -20.49 -1.35
CA MET A 1 -1.85 -19.63 -0.30
C MET A 1 -3.15 -19.09 -0.85
N ASP A 2 -4.30 -19.59 -0.39
CA ASP A 2 -5.60 -19.16 -0.89
C ASP A 2 -5.97 -17.80 -0.28
N GLY A 3 -6.49 -16.88 -1.09
CA GLY A 3 -7.03 -15.61 -0.61
C GLY A 3 -6.10 -14.39 -0.63
N LEU A 4 -4.98 -14.41 -1.37
CA LEU A 4 -4.25 -13.18 -1.72
C LEU A 4 -5.03 -12.38 -2.78
N PRO A 5 -4.88 -11.04 -2.85
CA PRO A 5 -5.45 -10.25 -3.93
C PRO A 5 -5.00 -10.83 -5.28
N ASP A 6 -5.92 -10.88 -6.23
CA ASP A 6 -5.53 -11.27 -7.58
C ASP A 6 -4.60 -10.22 -8.16
N GLU A 7 -3.66 -10.67 -9.00
CA GLU A 7 -2.94 -9.78 -9.89
C GLU A 7 -3.96 -9.27 -10.93
N GLN A 8 -4.66 -8.20 -10.56
CA GLN A 8 -5.46 -7.39 -11.46
C GLN A 8 -4.64 -6.14 -11.79
N ASP A 9 -4.79 -5.63 -13.02
CA ASP A 9 -3.97 -4.52 -13.50
C ASP A 9 -4.01 -3.30 -12.56
N TYR A 10 -5.14 -3.06 -11.87
CA TYR A 10 -5.42 -1.82 -11.16
C TYR A 10 -6.27 -2.01 -9.89
N HIS A 11 -5.78 -1.51 -8.76
CA HIS A 11 -6.42 -1.52 -7.44
C HIS A 11 -6.51 -0.12 -6.84
N PHE A 12 -7.56 0.12 -6.06
CA PHE A 12 -7.59 1.15 -5.03
C PHE A 12 -7.24 0.51 -3.69
N CYS A 13 -6.32 1.13 -2.95
CA CYS A 13 -5.93 0.67 -1.62
C CYS A 13 -6.59 1.58 -0.58
N SER A 14 -7.20 1.01 0.45
CA SER A 14 -7.77 1.78 1.55
C SER A 14 -7.53 1.14 2.90
N SER A 15 -7.70 1.93 3.95
CA SER A 15 -7.65 1.51 5.34
C SER A 15 -8.84 2.07 6.10
N GLU A 16 -9.36 1.31 7.06
CA GLU A 16 -10.43 1.73 7.97
C GLU A 16 -9.97 2.77 9.03
N SER A 17 -8.84 3.42 8.80
CA SER A 17 -8.34 4.49 9.65
C SER A 17 -9.10 5.80 9.37
N SER A 18 -10.27 6.03 9.98
CA SER A 18 -10.69 7.42 10.20
C SER A 18 -11.59 7.60 11.42
N ARG A 19 -11.48 8.79 12.03
CA ARG A 19 -12.35 9.31 13.11
C ARG A 19 -13.85 9.36 12.74
N VAL A 20 -14.19 9.13 11.47
CA VAL A 20 -15.51 9.40 10.87
C VAL A 20 -16.20 8.11 10.39
N GLY A 21 -15.53 6.96 10.49
CA GLY A 21 -16.10 5.67 10.04
C GLY A 21 -16.07 5.46 8.54
N GLU A 22 -15.41 6.35 7.79
CA GLU A 22 -15.18 6.22 6.34
C GLU A 22 -13.73 5.79 6.05
N PRO A 23 -13.48 4.97 5.01
CA PRO A 23 -12.13 4.53 4.69
C PRO A 23 -11.28 5.67 4.15
N LEU A 24 -9.99 5.70 4.52
CA LEU A 24 -8.99 6.54 3.86
C LEU A 24 -8.37 5.78 2.69
N TRP A 25 -8.36 6.42 1.52
CA TRP A 25 -7.80 5.89 0.29
C TRP A 25 -6.35 6.32 0.16
N LEU A 26 -5.50 5.37 -0.24
CA LEU A 26 -4.12 5.65 -0.58
C LEU A 26 -4.07 6.51 -1.85
N ASN A 27 -3.53 7.70 -1.70
CA ASN A 27 -3.46 8.71 -2.73
C ASN A 27 -2.05 9.25 -2.91
N LEU A 28 -1.74 9.69 -4.13
CA LEU A 28 -0.50 10.36 -4.49
C LEU A 28 -0.76 11.87 -4.63
N ASN A 29 0.07 12.68 -3.97
CA ASN A 29 0.07 14.13 -4.14
C ASN A 29 1.02 14.58 -5.27
N ASP A 30 0.98 15.87 -5.61
CA ASP A 30 1.75 16.44 -6.71
C ASP A 30 3.29 16.42 -6.46
N GLU A 31 3.71 16.22 -5.21
CA GLU A 31 5.12 16.05 -4.83
C GLU A 31 5.57 14.58 -4.87
N GLY A 32 4.68 13.66 -5.25
CA GLY A 32 4.96 12.23 -5.28
C GLY A 32 4.93 11.56 -3.90
N LYS A 33 4.42 12.23 -2.86
CA LYS A 33 4.21 11.63 -1.53
C LYS A 33 2.85 10.93 -1.44
N MET A 34 2.85 9.81 -0.74
CA MET A 34 1.67 8.98 -0.53
C MET A 34 1.00 9.27 0.81
N ASN A 35 -0.30 9.53 0.77
CA ASN A 35 -1.11 9.91 1.92
C ASN A 35 -2.48 9.23 1.84
N GLY A 36 -3.21 9.22 2.95
CA GLY A 36 -4.59 8.77 3.04
C GLY A 36 -5.55 9.94 2.90
N GLU A 37 -6.48 9.85 1.95
CA GLU A 37 -7.50 10.88 1.71
C GLU A 37 -8.90 10.26 1.60
N LEU A 38 -9.95 11.00 1.98
CA LEU A 38 -11.34 10.49 1.97
C LEU A 38 -11.94 10.41 0.57
N GLU A 39 -11.66 11.41 -0.28
CA GLU A 39 -12.35 11.57 -1.57
C GLU A 39 -11.48 11.17 -2.77
N LYS A 40 -10.16 11.39 -2.68
CA LYS A 40 -9.24 11.18 -3.79
C LYS A 40 -8.67 9.76 -3.74
N LYS A 41 -8.78 9.04 -4.86
CA LYS A 41 -8.25 7.69 -5.01
C LYS A 41 -7.18 7.65 -6.08
N THR A 42 -6.02 7.07 -5.77
CA THR A 42 -5.00 6.74 -6.77
C THR A 42 -5.10 5.27 -7.13
N VAL A 43 -4.97 4.99 -8.43
CA VAL A 43 -4.88 3.62 -8.94
C VAL A 43 -3.45 3.11 -8.79
N TRP A 44 -3.32 1.88 -8.29
CA TRP A 44 -2.05 1.18 -8.13
C TRP A 44 -2.10 -0.17 -8.83
N SER A 45 -1.05 -0.56 -9.54
CA SER A 45 -0.87 -1.94 -10.00
C SER A 45 -0.18 -2.76 -8.90
N LEU A 46 -0.59 -4.01 -8.72
CA LEU A 46 0.04 -4.96 -7.81
C LEU A 46 0.68 -6.05 -8.66
N HIS A 47 1.97 -6.31 -8.45
CA HIS A 47 2.71 -7.33 -9.20
C HIS A 47 3.41 -8.29 -8.27
N TYR A 48 3.22 -9.59 -8.47
CA TYR A 48 3.87 -10.62 -7.65
C TYR A 48 5.21 -11.05 -8.24
N LEU A 49 6.25 -10.99 -7.41
CA LEU A 49 7.54 -11.64 -7.68
C LEU A 49 7.51 -13.11 -7.24
N ASP A 50 6.82 -13.38 -6.13
CA ASP A 50 6.57 -14.73 -5.61
C ASP A 50 5.21 -14.72 -4.93
N ARG A 51 4.16 -15.14 -5.65
CA ARG A 51 2.78 -15.15 -5.13
C ARG A 51 2.61 -16.15 -4.00
N GLU A 52 3.37 -17.24 -3.96
CA GLU A 52 3.26 -18.23 -2.88
C GLU A 52 3.76 -17.66 -1.55
N LYS A 53 4.79 -16.80 -1.59
CA LYS A 53 5.32 -16.08 -0.43
C LYS A 53 4.69 -14.71 -0.22
N GLY A 54 3.81 -14.27 -1.10
CA GLY A 54 3.20 -12.94 -1.08
C GLY A 54 4.17 -11.80 -1.40
N ILE A 55 5.32 -12.08 -2.02
CA ILE A 55 6.33 -11.07 -2.36
C ILE A 55 5.88 -10.32 -3.60
N CYS A 56 5.77 -9.00 -3.50
CA CYS A 56 5.22 -8.16 -4.55
C CYS A 56 5.86 -6.77 -4.60
N TYR A 57 5.49 -5.98 -5.61
CA TYR A 57 5.72 -4.54 -5.66
C TYR A 57 4.46 -3.82 -6.17
N PHE A 58 4.36 -2.53 -5.87
CA PHE A 58 3.25 -1.68 -6.29
C PHE A 58 3.72 -0.65 -7.31
N GLY A 59 3.08 -0.62 -8.48
CA GLY A 59 3.34 0.36 -9.53
C GLY A 59 2.30 1.46 -9.56
N HIS A 60 2.70 2.68 -9.87
CA HIS A 60 1.82 3.78 -10.24
C HIS A 60 1.69 3.81 -11.77
N PRO A 61 0.55 3.43 -12.35
CA PRO A 61 0.43 3.18 -13.78
C PRO A 61 0.72 4.39 -14.67
N GLU A 62 0.33 5.60 -14.22
CA GLU A 62 0.45 6.80 -15.03
C GLU A 62 1.89 7.31 -15.12
N SER A 63 2.65 7.24 -14.03
CA SER A 63 4.04 7.71 -14.00
C SER A 63 5.06 6.61 -14.28
N GLY A 64 4.67 5.34 -14.21
CA GLY A 64 5.58 4.19 -14.27
C GLY A 64 6.49 4.06 -13.03
N SER A 65 6.25 4.86 -12.00
CA SER A 65 7.01 4.85 -10.73
C SER A 65 6.45 3.80 -9.77
N PHE A 66 7.12 3.58 -8.63
CA PHE A 66 6.76 2.52 -7.68
C PHE A 66 6.47 3.06 -6.29
N GLY A 67 5.44 2.53 -5.64
CA GLY A 67 5.11 2.84 -4.26
C GLY A 67 6.16 2.29 -3.29
N ALA A 68 6.80 3.19 -2.54
CA ALA A 68 7.95 2.89 -1.71
C ALA A 68 7.91 3.66 -0.38
N ILE A 69 8.75 3.24 0.57
CA ILE A 69 9.08 4.02 1.77
C ILE A 69 10.51 4.50 1.64
N HIS A 70 10.72 5.79 1.88
CA HIS A 70 12.07 6.32 1.94
C HIS A 70 12.78 5.85 3.20
N HIS A 71 13.99 5.33 3.05
CA HIS A 71 14.70 4.66 4.14
C HIS A 71 15.03 5.59 5.32
N GLU A 72 15.46 6.82 5.03
CA GLU A 72 15.87 7.79 6.07
C GLU A 72 14.66 8.52 6.68
N GLU A 73 13.86 9.20 5.85
CA GLU A 73 12.68 9.96 6.26
C GLU A 73 11.48 9.11 6.72
N ARG A 74 11.47 7.81 6.40
CA ARG A 74 10.41 6.82 6.73
C ARG A 74 9.01 7.20 6.25
N ASP A 75 8.90 8.13 5.30
CA ASP A 75 7.67 8.51 4.64
C ASP A 75 7.45 7.73 3.35
N ALA A 76 6.18 7.59 2.98
CA ALA A 76 5.77 6.91 1.77
C ALA A 76 5.80 7.86 0.56
N ARG A 77 6.44 7.45 -0.54
CA ARG A 77 6.54 8.22 -1.78
C ARG A 77 6.75 7.32 -3.00
N VAL A 78 6.51 7.84 -4.20
CA VAL A 78 6.90 7.15 -5.43
C VAL A 78 8.41 7.22 -5.67
N MET A 79 8.99 6.15 -6.20
CA MET A 79 10.41 6.04 -6.55
C MET A 79 10.59 5.41 -7.93
N GLU A 80 11.76 5.62 -8.54
CA GLU A 80 12.10 5.05 -9.86
C GLU A 80 12.31 3.54 -9.81
N GLU A 81 12.85 3.02 -8.70
CA GLU A 81 13.13 1.61 -8.51
C GLU A 81 12.08 0.93 -7.62
N PRO A 82 11.64 -0.30 -7.95
CA PRO A 82 10.64 -1.00 -7.17
C PRO A 82 11.19 -1.42 -5.81
N GLN A 83 10.33 -1.28 -4.79
CA GLN A 83 10.54 -1.83 -3.47
C GLN A 83 9.69 -3.08 -3.29
N HIS A 84 10.31 -4.17 -2.83
CA HIS A 84 9.61 -5.41 -2.52
C HIS A 84 8.88 -5.33 -1.18
N TRP A 85 7.65 -5.81 -1.19
CA TRP A 85 6.73 -5.92 -0.07
C TRP A 85 6.31 -7.37 0.11
N VAL A 86 5.79 -7.69 1.29
CA VAL A 86 5.14 -8.96 1.59
C VAL A 86 3.69 -8.68 1.93
N ILE A 87 2.77 -9.24 1.13
CA ILE A 87 1.34 -9.22 1.42
C ILE A 87 0.93 -10.52 2.08
N LYS A 88 0.23 -10.42 3.21
CA LYS A 88 -0.34 -11.56 3.95
C LYS A 88 -1.83 -11.34 4.13
N LYS A 89 -2.61 -12.41 4.20
CA LYS A 89 -4.02 -12.33 4.59
C LYS A 89 -4.12 -12.04 6.09
N GLY A 90 -4.81 -10.97 6.46
CA GLY A 90 -5.19 -10.67 7.85
C GLY A 90 -6.67 -10.99 8.10
N ASP A 91 -7.08 -10.89 9.36
CA ASP A 91 -8.47 -11.15 9.78
C ASP A 91 -9.46 -10.20 9.07
N ASP A 92 -9.14 -8.91 9.05
CA ASP A 92 -10.00 -7.84 8.51
C ASP A 92 -9.53 -7.28 7.16
N GLY A 93 -8.66 -7.99 6.44
CA GLY A 93 -8.12 -7.50 5.16
C GLY A 93 -6.78 -8.12 4.81
N TYR A 94 -5.82 -7.25 4.50
CA TYR A 94 -4.47 -7.63 4.11
C TYR A 94 -3.44 -6.86 4.89
N ILE A 95 -2.37 -7.55 5.25
CA ILE A 95 -1.22 -6.99 5.93
C ILE A 95 -0.15 -6.77 4.87
N VAL A 96 0.42 -5.57 4.82
CA VAL A 96 1.51 -5.23 3.88
C VAL A 96 2.73 -4.87 4.71
N THR A 97 3.79 -5.68 4.60
CA THR A 97 5.02 -5.51 5.38
C THR A 97 6.26 -5.47 4.51
N ARG A 98 7.35 -4.95 5.06
CA ARG A 98 8.68 -4.99 4.46
C ARG A 98 9.73 -5.02 5.58
N GLU A 99 10.85 -5.69 5.30
CA GLU A 99 12.02 -5.62 6.16
C GLU A 99 12.74 -4.28 6.03
N PHE A 100 13.02 -3.64 7.15
CA PHE A 100 13.89 -2.49 7.27
C PHE A 100 14.94 -2.78 8.35
N ASP A 101 16.21 -2.76 7.99
CA ASP A 101 17.34 -2.96 8.93
C ASP A 101 17.21 -4.23 9.80
N GLY A 102 16.64 -5.30 9.24
CA GLY A 102 16.40 -6.58 9.93
C GLY A 102 15.12 -6.64 10.76
N GLU A 103 14.28 -5.59 10.73
CA GLU A 103 12.97 -5.56 11.39
C GLU A 103 11.83 -5.54 10.35
N GLU A 104 10.81 -6.39 10.54
CA GLU A 104 9.60 -6.35 9.71
C GLU A 104 8.70 -5.19 10.16
N LEU A 105 8.49 -4.21 9.28
CA LEU A 105 7.61 -3.07 9.51
C LEU A 105 6.36 -3.14 8.62
N PHE A 106 5.26 -2.66 9.15
CA PHE A 106 3.98 -2.52 8.47
C PHE A 106 3.94 -1.22 7.66
N SER A 107 3.34 -1.30 6.49
CA SER A 107 2.82 -0.13 5.80
C SER A 107 1.64 0.43 6.58
N HIS A 108 1.83 1.61 7.18
CA HIS A 108 0.92 2.16 8.18
C HIS A 108 0.43 3.54 7.78
N LEU A 109 -0.88 3.71 7.81
CA LEU A 109 -1.53 5.00 7.66
C LEU A 109 -1.95 5.53 9.04
N ASP A 110 -1.39 6.65 9.47
CA ASP A 110 -1.74 7.24 10.75
C ASP A 110 -3.08 8.00 10.70
N LYS A 111 -3.52 8.49 11.86
CA LYS A 111 -4.79 9.21 12.04
C LYS A 111 -4.87 10.53 11.25
N ASP A 112 -3.73 11.08 10.86
CA ASP A 112 -3.62 12.35 10.13
C ASP A 112 -3.46 12.08 8.62
N GLY A 113 -3.58 10.82 8.20
CA GLY A 113 -3.48 10.38 6.81
C GLY A 113 -2.04 10.28 6.32
N LYS A 114 -1.04 10.29 7.20
CA LYS A 114 0.35 10.13 6.78
C LYS A 114 0.68 8.64 6.67
N MET A 115 1.17 8.23 5.51
CA MET A 115 1.65 6.86 5.29
C MET A 115 3.15 6.75 5.60
N THR A 116 3.50 5.77 6.44
CA THR A 116 4.88 5.52 6.93
C THR A 116 5.13 4.02 7.10
N ALA A 117 6.38 3.63 7.33
CA ALA A 117 6.68 2.31 7.89
C ALA A 117 6.60 2.37 9.42
N SER A 118 5.88 1.43 10.04
CA SER A 118 5.65 1.40 11.49
C SER A 118 5.66 -0.02 12.03
N THR A 119 5.99 -0.19 13.31
CA THR A 119 5.81 -1.45 14.05
C THR A 119 4.35 -1.71 14.42
N THR A 120 3.46 -0.75 14.17
CA THR A 120 2.03 -0.87 14.45
C THR A 120 1.31 -1.57 13.32
N HIS A 121 0.68 -2.69 13.65
CA HIS A 121 -0.16 -3.46 12.73
C HIS A 121 -1.15 -2.56 11.98
N HIS A 122 -1.29 -2.81 10.69
CA HIS A 122 -2.19 -2.06 9.83
C HIS A 122 -2.78 -2.96 8.76
N SER A 123 -4.11 -2.88 8.59
CA SER A 123 -4.85 -3.66 7.62
C SER A 123 -5.21 -2.79 6.42
N TRP A 124 -5.10 -3.38 5.24
CA TRP A 124 -5.42 -2.79 3.96
C TRP A 124 -6.53 -3.56 3.27
N VAL A 125 -7.39 -2.83 2.56
CA VAL A 125 -8.38 -3.36 1.64
C VAL A 125 -7.93 -3.00 0.22
N PHE A 126 -7.96 -3.99 -0.67
CA PHE A 126 -7.66 -3.82 -2.09
C PHE A 126 -8.94 -3.98 -2.89
N GLU A 127 -9.41 -2.89 -3.49
CA GLU A 127 -10.59 -2.89 -4.36
C GLU A 127 -10.17 -2.86 -5.83
N PRO A 128 -10.71 -3.74 -6.68
CA PRO A 128 -10.53 -3.66 -8.13
C PRO A 128 -10.98 -2.31 -8.69
N ALA A 129 -10.08 -1.59 -9.37
CA ALA A 129 -10.43 -0.34 -10.05
C ALA A 129 -11.14 -0.57 -11.40
N ASN A 130 -11.05 -1.80 -11.95
CA ASN A 130 -11.62 -2.18 -13.24
C ASN A 130 -13.11 -2.61 -13.20
N LYS A 131 -13.82 -2.40 -12.10
CA LYS A 131 -15.25 -2.75 -12.03
C LYS A 131 -16.08 -1.80 -12.88
N LYS A 132 -16.42 -2.26 -14.10
CA LYS A 132 -17.56 -1.79 -14.89
C LYS A 132 -18.88 -2.18 -14.22
#